data_AF-A0A6G1LJK9-F1
#
_entry.id   AF-A0A6G1LJK9-F1
#
_cell.length_a   1.000
_cell.length_b   1.000
_cell.length_c   1.000
_cell.angle_alpha   90.00
_cell.angle_beta   90.00
_cell.angle_gamma   90.00
#
_symmetry.space_group_name_H-M   'P 1'
#
loop_
_entity.id
_entity.type
_entity.pdbx_description
1 polymer ?
#
loop_
_entity_poly.entity_id
_entity_poly.type
_entity_poly.pdbx_seq_one_letter_code
_entity_poly.pdbx_strand_id
1 'polypeptide(L)'
;MMSRKSIPPFLRLPAELRNRIYYEALANDTEPFQLSERHTAPSLLQVSQQIRQESSGIFYSNNVFQFTRPKVCIAFLLRLSQKQRELIPEIRYDCSEACNDPRSWRLAFQDLPGMDEDAKLTKLKQRLAEDGVILQGEVLKAGLRINARLVWTADPLAEARSAVQSGSLVGRVMFV
;
A
#
# COMPACT_ATOMS: atom_id res chain seq x y z
N MET A 1 -35.06 -8.77 31.31
CA MET A 1 -35.32 -7.70 30.32
C MET A 1 -34.18 -6.69 30.38
N MET A 2 -33.23 -6.73 29.43
CA MET A 2 -32.15 -5.73 29.39
C MET A 2 -32.71 -4.39 28.89
N SER A 3 -32.43 -3.32 29.65
CA SER A 3 -32.87 -1.96 29.37
C SER A 3 -32.36 -1.49 28.00
N ARG A 4 -33.26 -0.99 27.14
CA ARG A 4 -33.00 -0.41 25.80
C ARG A 4 -32.05 0.82 25.82
N LYS A 5 -31.45 1.17 26.96
CA LYS A 5 -30.63 2.38 27.15
C LYS A 5 -29.12 2.19 26.98
N SER A 6 -28.57 0.99 26.75
CA SER A 6 -27.10 0.79 26.70
C SER A 6 -26.46 0.73 25.31
N ILE A 7 -27.24 0.64 24.23
CA ILE A 7 -26.68 0.54 22.87
C ILE A 7 -26.32 1.95 22.35
N PRO A 8 -25.07 2.20 21.93
CA PRO A 8 -24.65 3.45 21.31
C PRO A 8 -25.55 3.86 20.14
N PRO A 9 -25.88 5.14 19.95
CA PRO A 9 -26.81 5.60 18.91
C PRO A 9 -26.47 5.07 17.51
N PHE A 10 -25.19 5.03 17.16
CA PHE A 10 -24.71 4.51 15.87
C PHE A 10 -25.06 3.03 15.65
N LEU A 11 -24.96 2.20 16.68
CA LEU A 11 -25.26 0.75 16.58
C LEU A 11 -26.77 0.45 16.55
N ARG A 12 -27.62 1.47 16.73
CA ARG A 12 -29.07 1.36 16.52
C ARG A 12 -29.47 1.46 15.06
N LEU A 13 -28.58 1.98 14.21
CA LEU A 13 -28.82 2.03 12.76
C LEU A 13 -28.87 0.61 12.20
N PRO A 14 -29.70 0.31 11.19
CA PRO A 14 -29.63 -0.93 10.43
C PRO A 14 -28.23 -1.16 9.84
N ALA A 15 -27.86 -2.43 9.64
CA ALA A 15 -26.53 -2.80 9.13
C ALA A 15 -26.22 -2.15 7.78
N GLU A 16 -27.22 -2.01 6.90
CA GLU A 16 -27.09 -1.36 5.59
C GLU A 16 -26.62 0.10 5.71
N LEU A 17 -27.22 0.87 6.63
CA LEU A 17 -26.81 2.26 6.86
C LEU A 17 -25.43 2.34 7.50
N ARG A 18 -25.09 1.42 8.42
CA ARG A 18 -23.74 1.35 9.00
C ARG A 18 -22.70 1.06 7.93
N ASN A 19 -22.95 0.07 7.07
CA ASN A 19 -22.05 -0.29 5.97
C ASN A 19 -21.84 0.86 5.00
N ARG A 20 -22.89 1.63 4.68
CA ARG A 20 -22.76 2.81 3.85
C ARG A 20 -21.89 3.89 4.53
N ILE A 21 -22.11 4.16 5.82
CA ILE A 21 -21.27 5.10 6.57
C ILE A 21 -19.81 4.63 6.62
N TYR A 22 -19.56 3.33 6.83
CA TYR A 22 -18.21 2.77 6.81
C TYR A 22 -17.56 2.93 5.43
N TYR A 23 -18.30 2.68 4.35
CA TYR A 23 -17.79 2.84 2.99
C TYR A 23 -17.36 4.29 2.73
N GLU A 24 -18.22 5.26 3.00
CA GLU A 24 -17.90 6.69 2.81
C GLU A 24 -16.75 7.15 3.72
N ALA A 25 -16.56 6.54 4.89
CA ALA A 25 -15.51 6.92 5.83
C ALA A 25 -14.16 6.23 5.58
N LEU A 26 -14.15 5.09 4.89
CA LEU A 26 -12.98 4.21 4.78
C LEU A 26 -12.53 3.96 3.35
N ALA A 27 -13.40 3.98 2.36
CA ALA A 27 -13.02 3.82 0.97
C ALA A 27 -12.35 5.10 0.48
N ASN A 28 -11.19 4.98 -0.15
CA ASN A 28 -10.51 6.11 -0.77
C ASN A 28 -9.97 5.69 -2.14
N ASP A 29 -10.64 6.18 -3.17
CA ASP A 29 -10.28 5.90 -4.56
C ASP A 29 -9.31 6.94 -5.13
N THR A 30 -9.12 8.08 -4.46
CA THR A 30 -8.30 9.19 -4.97
C THR A 30 -6.87 9.11 -4.50
N GLU A 31 -6.64 8.77 -3.23
CA GLU A 31 -5.32 8.76 -2.62
C GLU A 31 -5.02 7.45 -1.89
N PRO A 32 -3.79 6.90 -2.04
CA PRO A 32 -3.40 5.71 -1.32
C PRO A 32 -3.23 5.99 0.18
N PHE A 33 -3.62 5.03 1.00
CA PHE A 33 -3.44 5.05 2.44
C PHE A 33 -1.95 4.95 2.79
N GLN A 34 -1.39 6.02 3.35
CA GLN A 34 0.03 6.10 3.70
C GLN A 34 0.34 5.34 4.99
N LEU A 35 1.06 4.23 4.85
CA LEU A 35 1.52 3.42 5.97
C LEU A 35 2.75 4.06 6.63
N SER A 36 2.64 4.25 7.94
CA SER A 36 3.76 4.64 8.80
C SER A 36 3.77 3.83 10.09
N GLU A 37 4.86 3.90 10.86
CA GLU A 37 4.93 3.22 12.18
C GLU A 37 3.79 3.62 13.13
N ARG A 38 3.28 4.85 12.98
CA ARG A 38 2.20 5.40 13.81
C ARG A 38 0.83 5.28 13.16
N HIS A 39 0.77 4.99 11.86
CA HIS A 39 -0.45 4.99 11.07
C HIS A 39 -0.52 3.75 10.17
N THR A 40 -1.07 2.67 10.73
CA THR A 40 -1.26 1.39 10.01
C THR A 40 -2.73 1.02 9.80
N ALA A 41 -3.64 1.75 10.44
CA ALA A 41 -5.08 1.58 10.30
C ALA A 41 -5.78 2.90 10.72
N PRO A 42 -6.95 3.21 10.13
CA PRO A 42 -7.73 4.37 10.53
C PRO A 42 -8.28 4.23 11.94
N SER A 43 -8.46 5.35 12.63
CA SER A 43 -8.97 5.40 14.01
C SER A 43 -10.33 4.72 14.17
N LEU A 44 -11.15 4.69 13.12
CA LEU A 44 -12.46 4.03 13.12
C LEU A 44 -12.35 2.53 13.44
N LEU A 45 -11.32 1.85 12.91
CA LEU A 45 -11.05 0.44 13.21
C LEU A 45 -10.54 0.22 14.64
N GLN A 46 -10.24 1.29 15.39
CA GLN A 46 -9.75 1.22 16.76
C GLN A 46 -10.83 1.46 17.82
N VAL A 47 -12.01 1.97 17.41
CA VAL A 47 -13.08 2.39 18.34
C VAL A 47 -13.72 1.23 19.10
N SER A 48 -14.16 0.18 18.40
CA SER A 48 -14.80 -0.98 19.03
C SER A 48 -14.59 -2.26 18.24
N GLN A 49 -14.70 -3.40 18.92
CA GLN A 49 -14.57 -4.72 18.28
C GLN A 49 -15.64 -4.94 17.22
N GLN A 50 -16.88 -4.50 17.49
CA GLN A 50 -17.99 -4.62 16.55
C GLN A 50 -17.73 -3.79 15.28
N ILE A 51 -17.37 -2.51 15.42
CA ILE A 51 -17.07 -1.65 14.26
C ILE A 51 -15.92 -2.24 13.46
N ARG A 52 -14.85 -2.70 14.12
CA ARG A 52 -13.72 -3.35 13.45
C ARG A 52 -14.14 -4.57 12.64
N GLN A 53 -14.98 -5.44 13.20
CA GLN A 53 -15.46 -6.64 12.50
C GLN A 53 -16.31 -6.27 11.27
N GLU A 54 -17.21 -5.31 11.40
CA GLU A 54 -18.10 -4.90 10.31
C GLU A 54 -17.37 -4.14 9.18
N SER A 55 -16.38 -3.32 9.52
CA SER A 55 -15.78 -2.35 8.59
C SER A 55 -14.37 -2.70 8.10
N SER A 56 -13.66 -3.62 8.75
CA SER A 56 -12.29 -3.98 8.32
C SER A 56 -12.23 -4.52 6.89
N GLY A 57 -13.22 -5.31 6.48
CA GLY A 57 -13.31 -5.80 5.10
C GLY A 57 -13.37 -4.65 4.08
N ILE A 58 -14.24 -3.67 4.34
CA ILE A 58 -14.40 -2.47 3.50
C ILE A 58 -13.07 -1.71 3.39
N PHE A 59 -12.37 -1.53 4.50
CA PHE A 59 -11.08 -0.84 4.49
C PHE A 59 -10.03 -1.58 3.65
N TYR A 60 -9.79 -2.86 3.91
CA TYR A 60 -8.73 -3.59 3.21
C TYR A 60 -9.04 -3.83 1.73
N SER A 61 -10.31 -3.94 1.34
CA SER A 61 -10.69 -4.19 -0.07
C SER A 61 -10.78 -2.95 -0.95
N ASN A 62 -11.02 -1.77 -0.38
CA ASN A 62 -11.26 -0.53 -1.15
C ASN A 62 -10.15 0.52 -0.98
N ASN A 63 -8.96 0.11 -0.53
CA ASN A 63 -7.82 1.02 -0.39
C ASN A 63 -6.57 0.44 -1.02
N VAL A 64 -5.80 1.34 -1.63
CA VAL A 64 -4.41 1.07 -2.01
C VAL A 64 -3.51 1.51 -0.86
N PHE A 65 -2.56 0.68 -0.48
CA PHE A 65 -1.64 1.00 0.62
C PHE A 65 -0.30 1.47 0.06
N GLN A 66 0.25 2.58 0.54
CA GLN A 66 1.56 3.06 0.12
C GLN A 66 2.52 3.15 1.30
N PHE A 67 3.79 2.78 1.08
CA PHE A 67 4.83 2.87 2.10
C PHE A 67 6.19 3.18 1.48
N THR A 68 7.06 3.83 2.26
CA THR A 68 8.46 4.10 1.88
C THR A 68 9.45 3.20 2.62
N ARG A 69 9.08 2.72 3.82
CA ARG A 69 9.97 1.93 4.68
C ARG A 69 9.57 0.46 4.71
N PRO A 70 10.39 -0.48 4.21
CA PRO A 70 10.09 -1.92 4.19
C PRO A 70 9.66 -2.50 5.54
N LYS A 71 10.28 -2.03 6.65
CA LYS A 71 9.94 -2.48 8.01
C LYS A 71 8.48 -2.18 8.37
N VAL A 72 7.91 -1.08 7.88
CA VAL A 72 6.52 -0.71 8.13
C VAL A 72 5.57 -1.66 7.41
N CYS A 73 5.85 -1.97 6.15
CA CYS A 73 5.05 -2.92 5.37
C CYS A 73 5.05 -4.33 6.00
N ILE A 74 6.22 -4.83 6.39
CA ILE A 74 6.35 -6.13 7.06
C ILE A 74 5.55 -6.14 8.37
N ALA A 75 5.74 -5.14 9.24
CA ALA A 75 5.02 -5.05 10.51
C ALA A 75 3.50 -4.90 10.32
N PHE A 76 3.07 -4.17 9.28
CA PHE A 76 1.67 -4.05 8.90
C PHE A 76 1.09 -5.41 8.51
N LEU A 77 1.71 -6.11 7.55
CA LEU A 77 1.22 -7.39 7.04
C LEU A 77 1.21 -8.49 8.10
N LEU A 78 2.22 -8.54 8.98
CA LEU A 78 2.28 -9.49 10.08
C LEU A 78 1.14 -9.33 11.10
N ARG A 79 0.59 -8.12 11.26
CA ARG A 79 -0.57 -7.87 12.13
C ARG A 79 -1.90 -8.30 11.50
N LEU A 80 -1.95 -8.45 10.18
CA LEU A 80 -3.16 -8.83 9.47
C LEU A 80 -3.37 -10.34 9.49
N SER A 81 -4.63 -10.74 9.63
CA SER A 81 -5.04 -12.13 9.38
C SER A 81 -4.92 -12.46 7.88
N GLN A 82 -4.80 -13.74 7.55
CA GLN A 82 -4.73 -14.20 6.15
C GLN A 82 -5.90 -13.67 5.31
N LYS A 83 -7.13 -13.75 5.84
CA LYS A 83 -8.33 -13.24 5.17
C LYS A 83 -8.24 -11.75 4.85
N GLN A 84 -7.63 -10.95 5.71
CA GLN A 84 -7.45 -9.51 5.45
C GLN A 84 -6.39 -9.25 4.38
N ARG A 85 -5.32 -10.05 4.35
CA ARG A 85 -4.26 -9.91 3.32
C ARG A 85 -4.79 -10.22 1.92
N GLU A 86 -5.67 -11.20 1.81
CA GLU A 86 -6.32 -11.60 0.55
C GLU A 86 -7.27 -10.54 0.00
N LEU A 87 -7.76 -9.63 0.84
CA LEU A 87 -8.62 -8.52 0.41
C LEU A 87 -7.83 -7.36 -0.19
N ILE A 88 -6.53 -7.26 0.09
CA ILE A 88 -5.75 -6.09 -0.32
C ILE A 88 -5.58 -6.08 -1.84
N PRO A 89 -6.10 -5.05 -2.54
CA PRO A 89 -5.99 -4.99 -4.00
C PRO A 89 -4.57 -4.62 -4.44
N GLU A 90 -3.91 -3.72 -3.72
CA GLU A 90 -2.61 -3.18 -4.13
C GLU A 90 -1.83 -2.59 -2.95
N ILE A 91 -0.51 -2.83 -2.94
CA ILE A 91 0.46 -2.25 -2.03
C ILE A 91 1.59 -1.64 -2.88
N ARG A 92 1.77 -0.33 -2.73
CA ARG A 92 2.76 0.51 -3.40
C ARG A 92 3.99 0.71 -2.52
N TYR A 93 5.11 0.21 -2.97
CA TYR A 93 6.41 0.51 -2.42
C TYR A 93 7.01 1.73 -3.12
N ASP A 94 6.95 2.87 -2.44
CA ASP A 94 7.64 4.07 -2.88
C ASP A 94 9.14 3.94 -2.62
N CYS A 95 9.87 3.57 -3.67
CA CYS A 95 11.32 3.39 -3.68
C CYS A 95 12.10 4.71 -3.81
N SER A 96 11.40 5.85 -3.86
CA SER A 96 12.03 7.13 -4.04
C SER A 96 12.97 7.47 -2.88
N GLU A 97 14.12 8.03 -3.24
CA GLU A 97 15.12 8.50 -2.29
C GLU A 97 15.22 10.03 -2.39
N ALA A 98 15.31 10.68 -1.24
CA ALA A 98 15.66 12.09 -1.16
C ALA A 98 17.13 12.23 -1.57
N CYS A 99 17.36 12.81 -2.75
CA CYS A 99 18.70 12.98 -3.30
C CYS A 99 19.35 14.23 -2.68
N ASN A 100 19.82 14.11 -1.43
CA ASN A 100 20.41 15.22 -0.69
C ASN A 100 21.83 15.59 -1.17
N ASP A 101 22.47 14.77 -2.02
CA ASP A 101 23.80 15.01 -2.58
C ASP A 101 23.72 15.26 -4.09
N PRO A 102 24.14 16.45 -4.58
CA PRO A 102 24.31 16.72 -6.00
C PRO A 102 25.37 15.86 -6.71
N ARG A 103 25.98 14.86 -6.08
CA ARG A 103 26.79 13.83 -6.77
C ARG A 103 26.01 12.54 -7.00
N SER A 104 24.97 12.32 -6.22
CA SER A 104 24.09 11.15 -6.33
C SER A 104 23.31 11.13 -7.65
N TRP A 105 23.02 12.29 -8.28
CA TRP A 105 22.40 12.26 -9.62
C TRP A 105 23.30 11.61 -10.68
N ARG A 106 24.62 11.80 -10.62
CA ARG A 106 25.55 11.20 -11.61
C ARG A 106 25.66 9.69 -11.47
N LEU A 107 25.53 9.18 -10.24
CA LEU A 107 25.56 7.75 -9.94
C LEU A 107 24.20 7.09 -10.15
N ALA A 108 23.10 7.80 -9.90
CA ALA A 108 21.73 7.29 -10.05
C ALA A 108 21.36 6.89 -11.50
N PHE A 109 22.10 7.39 -12.50
CA PHE A 109 21.92 7.03 -13.91
C PHE A 109 22.96 6.02 -14.44
N GLN A 110 23.83 5.45 -13.59
CA GLN A 110 24.78 4.43 -14.03
C GLN A 110 24.14 3.04 -14.18
N ASP A 111 23.10 2.75 -13.39
CA ASP A 111 22.41 1.46 -13.48
C ASP A 111 21.22 1.51 -14.45
N LEU A 112 20.80 0.32 -14.92
CA LEU A 112 19.63 0.18 -15.77
C LEU A 112 18.37 0.75 -15.09
N PRO A 113 17.51 1.48 -15.83
CA PRO A 113 16.24 1.97 -15.29
C PRO A 113 15.39 0.81 -14.75
N GLY A 114 14.82 0.97 -13.55
CA GLY A 114 13.99 -0.05 -12.90
C GLY A 114 14.76 -1.16 -12.19
N MET A 115 16.10 -1.24 -12.31
CA MET A 115 16.91 -2.29 -11.70
C MET A 115 17.00 -2.17 -10.17
N ASP A 116 17.13 -0.96 -9.65
CA ASP A 116 17.16 -0.72 -8.20
C ASP A 116 15.78 -0.97 -7.59
N GLU A 117 14.72 -0.50 -8.23
CA GLU A 117 13.34 -0.75 -7.81
C GLU A 117 13.02 -2.25 -7.81
N ASP A 118 13.44 -3.00 -8.82
CA ASP A 118 13.26 -4.45 -8.90
C ASP A 118 14.06 -5.20 -7.82
N ALA A 119 15.33 -4.82 -7.59
CA ALA A 119 16.15 -5.40 -6.54
C ALA A 119 15.55 -5.14 -5.14
N LYS A 120 15.07 -3.91 -4.90
CA LYS A 120 14.38 -3.52 -3.66
C LYS A 120 13.09 -4.32 -3.46
N LEU A 121 12.30 -4.49 -4.52
CA LEU A 121 11.05 -5.24 -4.50
C LEU A 121 11.29 -6.73 -4.25
N THR A 122 12.27 -7.33 -4.94
CA THR A 122 12.67 -8.73 -4.78
C THR A 122 13.18 -9.02 -3.37
N LYS A 123 14.03 -8.14 -2.82
CA LYS A 123 14.50 -8.25 -1.43
C LYS A 123 13.36 -8.17 -0.42
N LEU A 124 12.36 -7.33 -0.66
CA LEU A 124 11.18 -7.26 0.20
C LEU A 124 10.32 -8.52 0.10
N LYS A 125 10.07 -9.03 -1.13
CA LYS A 125 9.34 -10.29 -1.36
C LYS A 125 10.01 -11.46 -0.62
N GLN A 126 11.34 -11.57 -0.69
CA GLN A 126 12.09 -12.59 0.03
C GLN A 126 11.90 -12.49 1.54
N ARG A 127 12.04 -11.29 2.12
CA ARG A 127 11.86 -11.09 3.57
C ARG A 127 10.43 -11.41 4.04
N LEU A 128 9.43 -11.04 3.23
CA LEU A 128 8.04 -11.40 3.51
C LEU A 128 7.85 -12.92 3.51
N ALA A 129 8.47 -13.63 2.56
CA ALA A 129 8.43 -15.09 2.52
C ALA A 129 9.13 -15.74 3.72
N GLU A 130 10.28 -15.21 4.15
CA GLU A 130 11.00 -15.64 5.36
C GLU A 130 10.12 -15.48 6.63
N ASP A 131 9.32 -14.40 6.68
CA ASP A 131 8.37 -14.13 7.76
C ASP A 131 7.01 -14.86 7.60
N GLY A 132 6.88 -15.75 6.61
CA GLY A 132 5.65 -16.53 6.36
C GLY A 132 4.49 -15.72 5.79
N VAL A 133 4.75 -14.55 5.22
CA VAL A 133 3.76 -13.70 4.55
C VAL A 133 3.75 -13.99 3.05
N ILE A 134 2.67 -14.61 2.59
CA ILE A 134 2.43 -14.86 1.17
C ILE A 134 1.45 -13.80 0.65
N LEU A 135 1.87 -13.04 -0.36
CA LEU A 135 1.02 -12.10 -1.10
C LEU A 135 0.72 -12.68 -2.49
N GLN A 136 -0.40 -12.28 -3.08
CA GLN A 136 -0.66 -12.55 -4.49
C GLN A 136 0.40 -11.83 -5.36
N GLY A 137 0.76 -12.43 -6.50
CA GLY A 137 1.92 -12.01 -7.30
C GLY A 137 1.91 -10.55 -7.78
N GLU A 138 0.73 -9.95 -7.96
CA GLU A 138 0.58 -8.60 -8.51
C GLU A 138 0.24 -7.53 -7.46
N VAL A 139 0.05 -7.92 -6.19
CA VAL A 139 -0.39 -6.98 -5.15
C VAL A 139 0.72 -5.99 -4.79
N LEU A 140 1.97 -6.46 -4.70
CA LEU A 140 3.10 -5.62 -4.32
C LEU A 140 3.78 -5.01 -5.54
N LYS A 141 3.74 -3.68 -5.64
CA LYS A 141 4.23 -2.91 -6.79
C LYS A 141 5.27 -1.87 -6.37
N ALA A 142 6.21 -1.56 -7.24
CA ALA A 142 7.13 -0.42 -7.08
C ALA A 142 6.83 0.66 -8.14
N GLY A 143 7.15 1.91 -7.80
CA GLY A 143 6.92 3.06 -8.67
C GLY A 143 8.09 3.32 -9.61
N LEU A 144 7.80 3.62 -10.88
CA LEU A 144 8.76 4.04 -11.91
C LEU A 144 8.32 5.33 -12.56
N ARG A 145 9.26 6.18 -13.02
CA ARG A 145 8.90 7.32 -13.87
C ARG A 145 9.07 6.96 -15.33
N ILE A 146 7.98 6.97 -16.08
CA ILE A 146 7.95 6.76 -17.54
C ILE A 146 7.32 8.01 -18.18
N ASN A 147 8.06 8.72 -19.03
CA ASN A 147 7.67 10.01 -19.62
C ASN A 147 7.14 11.01 -18.57
N ALA A 148 7.87 11.14 -17.46
CA ALA A 148 7.52 11.94 -16.29
C ALA A 148 6.23 11.53 -15.53
N ARG A 149 5.59 10.41 -15.90
CA ARG A 149 4.44 9.84 -15.18
C ARG A 149 4.90 8.74 -14.23
N LEU A 150 4.33 8.69 -13.03
CA LEU A 150 4.56 7.62 -12.08
C LEU A 150 3.71 6.40 -12.46
N VAL A 151 4.35 5.27 -12.71
CA VAL A 151 3.73 3.98 -13.06
C VAL A 151 4.04 2.97 -11.97
N TRP A 152 3.03 2.28 -11.46
CA TRP A 152 3.18 1.26 -10.42
C TRP A 152 3.12 -0.13 -11.05
N THR A 153 4.17 -0.93 -10.87
CA THR A 153 4.28 -2.26 -11.49
C THR A 153 4.88 -3.29 -10.53
N ALA A 154 4.50 -4.56 -10.68
CA ALA A 154 5.03 -5.69 -9.93
C ALA A 154 6.37 -6.22 -10.50
N ASP A 155 6.72 -5.80 -11.73
CA ASP A 155 7.97 -6.11 -12.44
C ASP A 155 8.55 -4.81 -13.03
N PRO A 156 9.28 -4.04 -12.21
CA PRO A 156 9.84 -2.75 -12.63
C PRO A 156 10.83 -2.88 -13.80
N LEU A 157 11.62 -3.94 -13.83
CA LEU A 157 12.65 -4.12 -14.84
C LEU A 157 12.03 -4.43 -16.22
N ALA A 158 11.02 -5.30 -16.29
CA ALA A 158 10.33 -5.60 -17.53
C ALA A 158 9.59 -4.37 -18.09
N GLU A 159 8.89 -3.64 -17.21
CA GLU A 159 8.17 -2.41 -17.58
C GLU A 159 9.12 -1.34 -18.13
N ALA A 160 10.25 -1.12 -17.45
CA ALA A 160 11.28 -0.18 -17.90
C ALA A 160 11.86 -0.58 -19.27
N ARG A 161 12.14 -1.86 -19.50
CA ARG A 161 12.64 -2.36 -20.79
C ARG A 161 11.63 -2.12 -21.92
N SER A 162 10.36 -2.42 -21.69
CA SER A 162 9.27 -2.19 -22.65
C SER A 162 9.12 -0.70 -23.00
N ALA A 163 9.20 0.17 -21.98
CA ALA A 163 9.16 1.61 -22.15
C ALA A 163 10.34 2.14 -22.97
N VAL A 164 11.57 1.67 -22.72
CA VAL A 164 12.75 2.05 -23.52
C VAL A 164 12.62 1.56 -24.97
N GLN A 165 12.14 0.33 -25.19
CA GLN A 165 11.93 -0.22 -26.54
C GLN A 165 10.89 0.56 -27.34
N SER A 166 9.88 1.12 -26.68
CA SER A 166 8.87 1.99 -27.30
C SER A 166 9.32 3.45 -27.45
N GLY A 167 10.56 3.78 -27.09
CA GLY A 167 11.12 5.12 -27.21
C GLY A 167 10.74 6.08 -26.06
N SER A 168 10.18 5.56 -24.97
CA SER A 168 9.83 6.36 -23.79
C SER A 168 11.07 6.63 -22.91
N LEU A 169 11.08 7.80 -22.27
CA LEU A 169 12.07 8.14 -21.26
C LEU A 169 11.71 7.47 -19.94
N VAL A 170 12.61 6.63 -19.42
CA VAL A 170 12.46 6.01 -18.09
C VAL A 170 13.44 6.65 -17.13
N GLY A 171 12.97 7.00 -15.94
CA GLY A 171 13.77 7.56 -14.86
C GLY A 171 13.39 6.97 -13.52
N ARG A 172 14.29 7.12 -12.55
CA ARG A 172 14.01 6.80 -11.15
C ARG A 172 13.01 7.81 -10.58
N VAL A 173 12.23 7.37 -9.58
CA VAL A 173 11.40 8.28 -8.79
C VAL A 173 12.32 9.04 -7.85
N MET A 174 12.68 10.28 -8.19
CA MET A 174 13.45 11.17 -7.30
C MET A 174 12.57 12.31 -6.81
N PHE A 175 12.63 12.59 -5.51
CA PHE A 175 12.14 13.83 -4.93
C PHE A 175 13.26 14.89 -5.01
N VAL A 176 12.88 16.10 -5.41
CA VAL A 176 13.72 17.31 -5.32
C VAL A 176 13.47 17.96 -3.96
#